data_AF-A0A660M0Z4-F1
#
_entry.id   AF-A0A660M0Z4-F1
#
_cell.length_a   1.000
_cell.length_b   1.000
_cell.length_c   1.000
_cell.angle_alpha   90.00
_cell.angle_beta   90.00
_cell.angle_gamma   90.00
#
_symmetry.space_group_name_H-M   'P 1'
#
loop_
_entity.id
_entity.type
_entity.pdbx_description
1 polymer ?
#
loop_
_entity_poly.entity_id
_entity_poly.type
_entity_poly.pdbx_seq_one_letter_code
_entity_poly.pdbx_strand_id
1 'polypeptide(L)'
;MKQNSKKYAALLATAVMIGLASGGIIAYRKLNSPQPPNTQKTQNNTANSSKSPAEKLIKLTDSVSVKPAAGDYTADNHIWRLVNKTHPLKNSKYRPENLQLATVDSRPDKPEEERSVRADIMPDVEQLFASAKAAGHDLQIGSGFRGYELQNTYYSSYVNAYGQAAADKFSSKPGYSEHQTGLVMDIAAADHNCYLETCFGETAAGKWLAKHAHEYGFILRYPKGKERITGYQYEPWHFRYVGRELAAALKQANMTFDQASPILLGEPSAEKSR
;
A
#
# COMPACT_ATOMS: atom_id res chain seq x y z
N MET A 1 47.12 29.03 -42.19
CA MET A 1 47.75 27.77 -41.74
C MET A 1 46.65 26.73 -41.48
N LYS A 2 46.73 25.61 -42.20
CA LYS A 2 46.19 24.24 -41.96
C LYS A 2 44.69 24.00 -41.74
N GLN A 3 44.06 23.70 -42.87
CA GLN A 3 43.13 22.60 -43.20
C GLN A 3 43.22 21.34 -42.29
N ASN A 4 42.08 20.73 -41.92
CA ASN A 4 41.79 19.32 -42.20
C ASN A 4 40.37 18.87 -41.83
N SER A 5 39.62 18.49 -42.86
CA SER A 5 38.47 17.59 -42.85
C SER A 5 38.93 16.13 -42.83
N LYS A 6 38.21 15.20 -42.18
CA LYS A 6 38.04 13.83 -42.68
C LYS A 6 36.67 13.24 -42.30
N LYS A 7 35.94 12.87 -43.36
CA LYS A 7 34.83 11.92 -43.39
C LYS A 7 35.41 10.50 -43.38
N TYR A 8 34.70 9.51 -42.84
CA TYR A 8 34.81 8.12 -43.30
C TYR A 8 33.42 7.51 -43.45
N ALA A 9 33.23 6.91 -44.63
CA ALA A 9 32.05 6.24 -45.10
C ALA A 9 32.21 4.71 -44.99
N ALA A 10 31.06 4.04 -45.15
CA ALA A 10 30.78 2.62 -45.08
C ALA A 10 31.58 1.69 -46.02
N LEU A 11 31.53 0.38 -45.74
CA LEU A 11 31.23 -0.76 -46.66
C LEU A 11 31.35 -2.05 -45.81
N LEU A 12 30.30 -2.87 -45.59
CA LEU A 12 29.57 -3.82 -46.47
C LEU A 12 30.27 -5.16 -46.71
N ALA A 13 29.44 -6.22 -46.69
CA ALA A 13 29.50 -7.51 -47.43
C ALA A 13 29.38 -8.75 -46.49
N THR A 14 28.21 -9.41 -46.36
CA THR A 14 27.62 -10.51 -47.20
C THR A 14 28.40 -11.84 -47.11
N ALA A 15 27.84 -13.06 -47.08
CA ALA A 15 26.49 -13.65 -47.17
C ALA A 15 26.59 -15.20 -46.99
N VAL A 16 25.42 -15.89 -47.13
CA VAL A 16 25.20 -17.29 -47.57
C VAL A 16 25.29 -18.37 -46.46
N MET A 17 24.30 -19.21 -46.10
CA MET A 17 23.16 -19.95 -46.69
C MET A 17 23.41 -21.49 -46.72
N ILE A 18 22.39 -22.22 -46.24
CA ILE A 18 21.99 -23.62 -46.56
C ILE A 18 22.73 -24.78 -45.87
N GLY A 19 21.94 -25.72 -45.33
CA GLY A 19 22.35 -27.12 -45.17
C GLY A 19 21.45 -27.98 -44.26
N LEU A 20 20.38 -28.52 -44.82
CA LEU A 20 19.61 -29.64 -44.24
C LEU A 20 20.48 -30.91 -44.19
N ALA A 21 20.41 -31.70 -43.12
CA ALA A 21 20.58 -33.16 -43.22
C ALA A 21 19.98 -33.89 -42.01
N SER A 22 19.15 -34.85 -42.38
CA SER A 22 18.43 -35.90 -41.65
C SER A 22 19.32 -36.95 -40.96
N GLY A 23 18.77 -37.56 -39.91
CA GLY A 23 18.80 -39.02 -39.75
C GLY A 23 19.69 -39.59 -38.64
N GLY A 24 19.04 -40.29 -37.70
CA GLY A 24 19.41 -41.70 -37.46
C GLY A 24 20.07 -42.10 -36.14
N ILE A 25 19.26 -42.75 -35.29
CA ILE A 25 19.52 -44.07 -34.66
C ILE A 25 20.49 -44.17 -33.44
N ILE A 26 19.84 -44.34 -32.27
CA ILE A 26 19.96 -45.39 -31.22
C ILE A 26 21.26 -45.58 -30.38
N ALA A 27 21.01 -45.69 -29.06
CA ALA A 27 21.77 -46.35 -27.96
C ALA A 27 23.03 -45.61 -27.43
N TYR A 28 23.35 -45.52 -26.13
CA TYR A 28 22.94 -46.24 -24.91
C TYR A 28 23.48 -45.42 -23.71
N ARG A 29 22.72 -45.22 -22.61
CA ARG A 29 23.21 -45.24 -21.20
C ARG A 29 22.13 -44.85 -20.18
N LYS A 30 21.57 -45.89 -19.55
CA LYS A 30 21.23 -45.99 -18.11
C LYS A 30 22.33 -45.30 -17.28
N LEU A 31 22.12 -44.53 -16.20
CA LEU A 31 21.24 -44.65 -15.04
C LEU A 31 21.23 -43.33 -14.24
N ASN A 32 20.23 -43.19 -13.36
CA ASN A 32 20.08 -42.25 -12.24
C ASN A 32 19.23 -40.99 -12.48
N SER A 33 17.91 -41.16 -12.35
CA SER A 33 16.99 -40.08 -11.97
C SER A 33 16.27 -40.47 -10.68
N PRO A 34 16.21 -39.60 -9.66
CA PRO A 34 15.49 -39.85 -8.42
C PRO A 34 13.96 -39.76 -8.62
N GLN A 35 13.24 -40.66 -7.94
CA GLN A 35 11.77 -40.75 -7.88
C GLN A 35 11.16 -39.66 -6.97
N PRO A 36 9.90 -39.25 -7.21
CA PRO A 36 9.15 -38.33 -6.34
C PRO A 36 8.59 -39.05 -5.09
N PRO A 37 8.39 -38.35 -3.96
CA PRO A 37 7.88 -38.97 -2.75
C PRO A 37 6.38 -39.31 -2.83
N ASN A 38 6.09 -40.45 -2.22
CA ASN A 38 4.87 -41.24 -2.26
C ASN A 38 3.75 -40.64 -1.40
N THR A 39 2.51 -40.80 -1.87
CA THR A 39 1.28 -40.41 -1.19
C THR A 39 0.87 -41.54 -0.24
N GLN A 40 0.76 -41.27 1.07
CA GLN A 40 0.07 -42.16 1.99
C GLN A 40 -1.21 -41.50 2.51
N LYS A 41 -2.33 -42.14 2.18
CA LYS A 41 -3.65 -41.91 2.79
C LYS A 41 -3.60 -42.32 4.26
N THR A 42 -4.09 -41.45 5.13
CA THR A 42 -4.58 -41.84 6.46
C THR A 42 -6.01 -41.33 6.59
N GLN A 43 -6.97 -42.26 6.58
CA GLN A 43 -8.32 -42.01 7.04
C GLN A 43 -8.29 -42.07 8.57
N ASN A 44 -8.74 -41.00 9.23
CA ASN A 44 -9.32 -41.10 10.56
C ASN A 44 -10.51 -40.14 10.65
N ASN A 45 -11.67 -40.74 10.79
CA ASN A 45 -12.92 -40.09 11.14
C ASN A 45 -12.88 -39.65 12.61
N THR A 46 -13.01 -38.35 12.84
CA THR A 46 -13.74 -37.83 14.00
C THR A 46 -14.38 -36.53 13.59
N ALA A 47 -15.65 -36.63 13.18
CA ALA A 47 -16.55 -35.51 13.09
C ALA A 47 -16.78 -34.96 14.50
N ASN A 48 -16.05 -33.90 14.84
CA ASN A 48 -16.41 -33.04 15.96
C ASN A 48 -16.76 -31.67 15.36
N SER A 49 -18.02 -31.55 14.92
CA SER A 49 -18.61 -30.28 14.52
C SER A 49 -18.80 -29.44 15.79
N SER A 50 -17.72 -28.80 16.22
CA SER A 50 -17.81 -27.61 17.05
C SER A 50 -18.44 -26.53 16.17
N LYS A 51 -19.74 -26.27 16.37
CA LYS A 51 -20.35 -25.03 15.91
C LYS A 51 -19.61 -23.89 16.60
N SER A 52 -18.63 -23.32 15.90
CA SER A 52 -18.08 -22.01 16.26
C SER A 52 -19.26 -21.05 16.38
N PRO A 53 -19.34 -20.21 17.44
CA PRO A 53 -20.38 -19.18 17.54
C PRO A 53 -20.40 -18.39 16.23
N ALA A 54 -21.59 -18.15 15.68
CA ALA A 54 -21.73 -17.33 14.48
C ALA A 54 -21.08 -15.97 14.75
N GLU A 55 -19.94 -15.74 14.11
CA GLU A 55 -19.11 -14.55 14.32
C GLU A 55 -19.94 -13.33 13.92
N LYS A 56 -20.23 -12.45 14.88
CA LYS A 56 -21.16 -11.34 14.68
C LYS A 56 -20.50 -10.33 13.74
N LEU A 57 -20.98 -10.28 12.50
CA LEU A 57 -20.50 -9.32 11.50
C LEU A 57 -20.89 -7.88 11.87
N ILE A 58 -20.02 -6.93 11.55
CA ILE A 58 -20.31 -5.49 11.63
C ILE A 58 -20.93 -5.07 10.30
N LYS A 59 -22.16 -4.52 10.33
CA LYS A 59 -22.85 -4.01 9.14
C LYS A 59 -22.40 -2.58 8.85
N LEU A 60 -21.70 -2.35 7.74
CA LEU A 60 -21.32 -1.01 7.28
C LEU A 60 -22.49 -0.34 6.53
N THR A 61 -23.22 -1.15 5.76
CA THR A 61 -24.48 -0.77 5.08
C THR A 61 -25.45 -1.95 5.15
N ASP A 62 -26.64 -1.83 4.55
CA ASP A 62 -27.60 -2.93 4.46
C ASP A 62 -27.06 -4.16 3.69
N SER A 63 -26.15 -3.93 2.74
CA SER A 63 -25.62 -4.96 1.84
C SER A 63 -24.14 -5.28 2.07
N VAL A 64 -23.43 -4.51 2.89
CA VAL A 64 -21.99 -4.69 3.13
C VAL A 64 -21.73 -4.90 4.61
N SER A 65 -21.04 -5.98 4.93
CA SER A 65 -20.61 -6.31 6.29
C SER A 65 -19.15 -6.74 6.30
N VAL A 66 -18.50 -6.55 7.44
CA VAL A 66 -17.10 -6.93 7.66
C VAL A 66 -16.99 -7.78 8.92
N LYS A 67 -16.09 -8.75 8.92
CA LYS A 67 -15.76 -9.48 10.14
C LYS A 67 -14.98 -8.56 11.08
N PRO A 68 -15.26 -8.55 12.38
CA PRO A 68 -14.49 -7.76 13.32
C PRO A 68 -13.03 -8.22 13.35
N ALA A 69 -12.09 -7.28 13.30
CA ALA A 69 -10.71 -7.54 13.71
C ALA A 69 -10.67 -7.77 15.24
N ALA A 70 -9.75 -8.59 15.73
CA ALA A 70 -9.57 -8.79 17.17
C ALA A 70 -8.87 -7.58 17.81
N GLY A 71 -9.26 -7.22 19.04
CA GLY A 71 -8.58 -6.21 19.86
C GLY A 71 -9.35 -4.90 20.03
N ASP A 72 -8.73 -3.96 20.74
CA ASP A 72 -9.28 -2.62 20.99
C ASP A 72 -8.93 -1.67 19.82
N TYR A 73 -9.95 -1.24 19.07
CA TYR A 73 -9.76 -0.36 17.90
C TYR A 73 -9.29 1.04 18.30
N THR A 74 -9.33 1.38 19.58
CA THR A 74 -8.80 2.64 20.11
C THR A 74 -7.34 2.54 20.55
N ALA A 75 -6.73 1.36 20.54
CA ALA A 75 -5.32 1.18 20.83
C ALA A 75 -4.44 1.70 19.68
N ASP A 76 -3.36 2.41 20.00
CA ASP A 76 -2.51 3.06 18.99
C ASP A 76 -1.82 2.07 18.02
N ASN A 77 -1.66 0.81 18.44
CA ASN A 77 -1.09 -0.26 17.62
C ASN A 77 -2.12 -1.04 16.79
N HIS A 78 -3.41 -0.75 16.92
CA HIS A 78 -4.45 -1.50 16.21
C HIS A 78 -4.55 -1.03 14.74
N ILE A 79 -4.72 -1.97 13.80
CA ILE A 79 -4.77 -1.65 12.37
C ILE A 79 -5.98 -0.79 11.97
N TRP A 80 -7.06 -0.85 12.76
CA TRP A 80 -8.26 0.00 12.63
C TRP A 80 -8.26 1.19 13.61
N ARG A 81 -7.10 1.62 14.11
CA ARG A 81 -7.00 2.88 14.82
C ARG A 81 -7.26 4.05 13.86
N LEU A 82 -8.35 4.78 14.07
CA LEU A 82 -8.55 6.07 13.41
C LEU A 82 -7.62 7.11 14.05
N VAL A 83 -6.78 7.74 13.22
CA VAL A 83 -6.03 8.93 13.61
C VAL A 83 -6.36 10.05 12.63
N ASN A 84 -6.80 11.20 13.11
CA ASN A 84 -7.06 12.37 12.27
C ASN A 84 -7.03 13.64 13.13
N LYS A 85 -7.44 14.78 12.57
CA LYS A 85 -7.46 16.09 13.26
C LYS A 85 -8.27 16.14 14.57
N THR A 86 -9.17 15.17 14.79
CA THR A 86 -10.04 15.08 15.98
C THR A 86 -9.77 13.84 16.83
N HIS A 87 -8.99 12.89 16.32
CA HIS A 87 -8.64 11.63 16.99
C HIS A 87 -7.11 11.50 17.03
N PRO A 88 -6.40 12.10 17.99
CA PRO A 88 -4.96 11.93 18.11
C PRO A 88 -4.59 10.52 18.58
N LEU A 89 -3.33 10.13 18.41
CA LEU A 89 -2.77 8.99 19.12
C LEU A 89 -2.86 9.20 20.63
N LYS A 90 -3.20 8.16 21.39
CA LYS A 90 -3.31 8.23 22.86
C LYS A 90 -1.94 8.57 23.47
N ASN A 91 -0.91 7.87 23.02
CA ASN A 91 0.46 8.27 23.23
C ASN A 91 0.90 9.14 22.06
N SER A 92 1.04 10.45 22.31
CA SER A 92 1.49 11.41 21.30
C SER A 92 2.82 11.04 20.64
N LYS A 93 3.69 10.28 21.33
CA LYS A 93 4.98 9.78 20.83
C LYS A 93 4.96 8.29 20.50
N TYR A 94 3.79 7.70 20.30
CA TYR A 94 3.66 6.31 19.90
C TYR A 94 4.56 6.00 18.70
N ARG A 95 5.26 4.87 18.77
CA ARG A 95 6.07 4.30 17.70
C ARG A 95 5.81 2.79 17.69
N PRO A 96 5.46 2.18 16.53
CA PRO A 96 5.33 0.74 16.45
C PRO A 96 6.66 0.04 16.76
N GLU A 97 6.61 -1.04 17.54
CA GLU A 97 7.80 -1.81 17.92
C GLU A 97 8.36 -2.65 16.76
N ASN A 98 7.52 -2.94 15.76
CA ASN A 98 7.82 -3.82 14.63
C ASN A 98 8.08 -3.06 13.32
N LEU A 99 8.60 -1.83 13.37
CA LEU A 99 9.00 -1.11 12.16
C LEU A 99 10.17 -1.80 11.47
N GLN A 100 10.11 -1.87 10.15
CA GLN A 100 11.18 -2.37 9.29
C GLN A 100 11.30 -1.49 8.04
N LEU A 101 12.52 -1.35 7.55
CA LEU A 101 12.77 -0.73 6.25
C LEU A 101 11.98 -1.48 5.17
N ALA A 102 11.29 -0.74 4.32
CA ALA A 102 10.54 -1.32 3.21
C ALA A 102 11.47 -2.09 2.26
N THR A 103 11.02 -3.27 1.82
CA THR A 103 11.73 -4.13 0.86
C THR A 103 11.44 -3.75 -0.59
N VAL A 104 10.48 -2.84 -0.81
CA VAL A 104 10.14 -2.25 -2.11
C VAL A 104 10.89 -0.93 -2.32
N ASP A 105 10.89 -0.44 -3.56
CA ASP A 105 11.57 0.81 -3.90
C ASP A 105 11.06 1.98 -3.03
N SER A 106 12.01 2.73 -2.49
CA SER A 106 11.76 3.90 -1.64
C SER A 106 12.82 4.96 -1.87
N ARG A 107 12.54 6.20 -1.46
CA ARG A 107 13.41 7.37 -1.66
C ARG A 107 14.72 7.27 -0.86
N PRO A 108 15.90 7.01 -1.48
CA PRO A 108 17.15 6.79 -0.73
C PRO A 108 17.68 8.04 -0.02
N ASP A 109 17.23 9.23 -0.42
CA ASP A 109 17.53 10.52 0.21
C ASP A 109 16.71 10.79 1.49
N LYS A 110 15.70 9.95 1.78
CA LYS A 110 14.87 10.07 2.98
C LYS A 110 15.44 9.30 4.16
N PRO A 111 15.23 9.78 5.40
CA PRO A 111 15.65 9.06 6.60
C PRO A 111 15.03 7.65 6.63
N GLU A 112 15.70 6.71 7.31
CA GLU A 112 15.25 5.32 7.40
C GLU A 112 13.82 5.20 7.91
N GLU A 113 13.42 6.05 8.85
CA GLU A 113 12.07 6.01 9.41
C GLU A 113 11.00 6.31 8.35
N GLU A 114 11.22 7.26 7.44
CA GLU A 114 10.31 7.56 6.31
C GLU A 114 10.37 6.51 5.19
N ARG A 115 11.32 5.59 5.25
CA ARG A 115 11.35 4.42 4.36
C ARG A 115 10.84 3.16 5.06
N SER A 116 10.38 3.26 6.29
CA SER A 116 9.93 2.12 7.08
C SER A 116 8.41 2.00 7.09
N VAL A 117 7.93 0.76 7.21
CA VAL A 117 6.53 0.41 7.49
C VAL A 117 6.51 -0.64 8.60
N ARG A 118 5.34 -0.98 9.12
CA ARG A 118 5.27 -2.12 10.05
C ARG A 118 5.54 -3.44 9.33
N ALA A 119 6.29 -4.34 9.97
CA ALA A 119 6.65 -5.63 9.43
C ALA A 119 5.43 -6.52 9.10
N ASP A 120 4.35 -6.40 9.87
CA ASP A 120 3.13 -7.20 9.69
C ASP A 120 2.33 -6.83 8.42
N ILE A 121 2.61 -5.68 7.81
CA ILE A 121 1.99 -5.27 6.53
C ILE A 121 2.91 -5.46 5.32
N MET A 122 4.20 -5.77 5.54
CA MET A 122 5.19 -5.88 4.46
C MET A 122 4.78 -6.85 3.34
N PRO A 123 4.22 -8.05 3.63
CA PRO A 123 3.82 -8.97 2.56
C PRO A 123 2.73 -8.39 1.64
N ASP A 124 1.85 -7.54 2.17
CA ASP A 124 0.82 -6.87 1.38
C ASP A 124 1.41 -5.68 0.59
N VAL A 125 2.39 -4.96 1.16
CA VAL A 125 3.16 -3.93 0.45
C VAL A 125 3.88 -4.52 -0.76
N GLU A 126 4.61 -5.62 -0.56
CA GLU A 126 5.34 -6.32 -1.63
C GLU A 126 4.41 -6.79 -2.74
N GLN A 127 3.26 -7.36 -2.39
CA GLN A 127 2.26 -7.83 -3.36
C GLN A 127 1.62 -6.67 -4.14
N LEU A 128 1.32 -5.54 -3.49
CA LEU A 128 0.80 -4.35 -4.15
C LEU A 128 1.79 -3.84 -5.21
N PHE A 129 3.05 -3.69 -4.84
CA PHE A 129 4.10 -3.17 -5.72
C PHE A 129 4.43 -4.14 -6.85
N ALA A 130 4.52 -5.45 -6.56
CA ALA A 130 4.73 -6.46 -7.59
C ALA A 130 3.58 -6.49 -8.61
N SER A 131 2.34 -6.34 -8.15
CA SER A 131 1.17 -6.33 -9.03
C SER A 131 1.06 -5.06 -9.85
N ALA A 132 1.41 -3.90 -9.27
CA ALA A 132 1.53 -2.65 -10.00
C ALA A 132 2.58 -2.76 -11.12
N LYS A 133 3.75 -3.31 -10.79
CA LYS A 133 4.83 -3.54 -11.76
C LYS A 133 4.40 -4.48 -12.88
N ALA A 134 3.70 -5.58 -12.55
CA ALA A 134 3.14 -6.49 -13.54
C ALA A 134 2.09 -5.81 -14.45
N ALA A 135 1.40 -4.79 -13.95
CA ALA A 135 0.49 -3.95 -14.73
C ALA A 135 1.20 -2.81 -15.50
N GLY A 136 2.53 -2.74 -15.47
CA GLY A 136 3.32 -1.70 -16.16
C GLY A 136 3.43 -0.39 -15.40
N HIS A 137 3.34 -0.43 -14.06
CA HIS A 137 3.44 0.74 -13.19
C HIS A 137 4.57 0.54 -12.17
N ASP A 138 5.72 1.15 -12.42
CA ASP A 138 6.80 1.19 -11.43
C ASP A 138 6.49 2.25 -10.36
N LEU A 139 6.44 1.80 -9.11
CA LEU A 139 6.07 2.60 -7.95
C LEU A 139 7.25 2.71 -6.98
N GLN A 140 7.19 3.73 -6.12
CA GLN A 140 8.09 3.88 -4.97
C GLN A 140 7.33 4.43 -3.76
N ILE A 141 7.86 4.16 -2.56
CA ILE A 141 7.44 4.84 -1.33
C ILE A 141 8.13 6.21 -1.25
N GLY A 142 7.32 7.27 -1.28
CA GLY A 142 7.76 8.63 -1.05
C GLY A 142 7.89 8.99 0.44
N SER A 143 6.99 8.47 1.28
CA SER A 143 7.04 8.59 2.74
C SER A 143 6.21 7.49 3.42
N GLY A 144 6.81 6.71 4.31
CA GLY A 144 6.20 5.67 5.12
C GLY A 144 5.95 6.15 6.54
N PHE A 145 6.56 5.50 7.53
CA PHE A 145 6.45 5.89 8.93
C PHE A 145 7.05 7.28 9.19
N ARG A 146 6.39 8.08 10.04
CA ARG A 146 6.91 9.38 10.48
C ARG A 146 6.67 9.56 11.97
N GLY A 147 7.75 9.59 12.74
CA GLY A 147 7.68 9.79 14.19
C GLY A 147 7.21 11.19 14.57
N TYR A 148 6.89 11.37 15.85
CA TYR A 148 6.42 12.65 16.39
C TYR A 148 7.40 13.79 16.10
N GLU A 149 8.69 13.58 16.35
CA GLU A 149 9.75 14.57 16.20
C GLU A 149 9.91 15.01 14.74
N LEU A 150 9.85 14.06 13.79
CA LEU A 150 9.93 14.39 12.37
C LEU A 150 8.66 15.07 11.88
N GLN A 151 7.47 14.62 12.31
CA GLN A 151 6.22 15.33 12.03
C GLN A 151 6.25 16.76 12.59
N ASN A 152 6.84 16.99 13.77
CA ASN A 152 7.02 18.32 14.34
C ASN A 152 7.93 19.20 13.50
N THR A 153 8.98 18.63 12.91
CA THR A 153 9.88 19.34 12.00
C THR A 153 9.15 19.80 10.75
N TYR A 154 8.39 18.92 10.10
CA TYR A 154 7.58 19.27 8.93
C TYR A 154 6.49 20.28 9.26
N TYR A 155 5.70 20.04 10.31
CA TYR A 155 4.63 20.94 10.70
C TYR A 155 5.17 22.34 11.04
N SER A 156 6.24 22.44 11.82
CA SER A 156 6.86 23.73 12.16
C SER A 156 7.37 24.47 10.93
N SER A 157 7.98 23.76 9.98
CA SER A 157 8.41 24.34 8.70
C SER A 157 7.23 24.93 7.92
N TYR A 158 6.11 24.22 7.83
CA TYR A 158 4.92 24.70 7.15
C TYR A 158 4.25 25.87 7.87
N VAL A 159 4.20 25.86 9.21
CA VAL A 159 3.69 26.99 9.99
C VAL A 159 4.54 28.24 9.74
N ASN A 160 5.87 28.09 9.71
CA ASN A 160 6.77 29.20 9.44
C ASN A 160 6.61 29.76 8.01
N ALA A 161 6.38 28.89 7.03
CA ALA A 161 6.27 29.29 5.62
C ALA A 161 4.88 29.87 5.26
N TYR A 162 3.80 29.32 5.81
CA TYR A 162 2.43 29.61 5.35
C TYR A 162 1.50 30.14 6.45
N GLY A 163 1.94 30.15 7.70
CA GLY A 163 1.11 30.43 8.87
C GLY A 163 0.28 29.21 9.30
N GLN A 164 -0.06 29.19 10.59
CA GLN A 164 -0.72 28.02 11.20
C GLN A 164 -2.05 27.65 10.55
N ALA A 165 -2.91 28.63 10.26
CA ALA A 165 -4.22 28.36 9.68
C ALA A 165 -4.15 27.74 8.28
N ALA A 166 -3.08 28.00 7.52
CA ALA A 166 -2.84 27.35 6.22
C ALA A 166 -2.25 25.95 6.42
N ALA A 167 -1.23 25.82 7.28
CA ALA A 167 -0.60 24.53 7.59
C ALA A 167 -1.61 23.50 8.12
N ASP A 168 -2.53 23.91 9.00
CA ASP A 168 -3.60 23.06 9.56
C ASP A 168 -4.55 22.47 8.50
N LYS A 169 -4.53 22.96 7.24
CA LYS A 169 -5.35 22.41 6.15
C LYS A 169 -4.73 21.14 5.54
N PHE A 170 -3.42 21.12 5.36
CA PHE A 170 -2.72 20.07 4.60
C PHE A 170 -1.66 19.31 5.42
N SER A 171 -1.32 19.76 6.62
CA SER A 171 -0.35 19.10 7.50
C SER A 171 -0.99 18.75 8.84
N SER A 172 -0.76 17.52 9.28
CA SER A 172 -1.16 17.07 10.61
C SER A 172 -0.26 17.65 11.68
N LYS A 173 -0.85 18.02 12.82
CA LYS A 173 -0.07 18.30 14.04
C LYS A 173 0.68 17.03 14.49
N PRO A 174 1.82 17.17 15.17
CA PRO A 174 2.51 16.03 15.79
C PRO A 174 1.57 15.24 16.71
N GLY A 175 1.55 13.91 16.59
CA GLY A 175 0.59 13.04 17.31
C GLY A 175 -0.80 12.90 16.64
N TYR A 176 -1.07 13.64 15.56
CA TYR A 176 -2.32 13.56 14.78
C TYR A 176 -2.10 12.99 13.36
N SER A 177 -0.87 12.55 13.05
CA SER A 177 -0.51 12.03 11.73
C SER A 177 -0.68 10.52 11.67
N GLU A 178 -1.42 10.00 10.70
CA GLU A 178 -1.53 8.55 10.49
C GLU A 178 -0.19 7.91 10.11
N HIS A 179 0.77 8.64 9.52
CA HIS A 179 2.12 8.13 9.27
C HIS A 179 2.80 7.58 10.54
N GLN A 180 2.49 8.14 11.71
CA GLN A 180 3.06 7.71 12.98
C GLN A 180 2.57 6.31 13.41
N THR A 181 1.51 5.78 12.78
CA THR A 181 1.05 4.40 13.01
C THR A 181 1.91 3.35 12.28
N GLY A 182 2.72 3.77 11.30
CA GLY A 182 3.45 2.87 10.41
C GLY A 182 2.56 2.07 9.44
N LEU A 183 1.28 2.43 9.31
CA LEU A 183 0.28 1.81 8.45
C LEU A 183 -0.02 2.64 7.19
N VAL A 184 0.71 3.72 6.96
CA VAL A 184 0.51 4.63 5.83
C VAL A 184 1.73 4.61 4.93
N MET A 185 1.47 4.69 3.63
CA MET A 185 2.47 5.00 2.62
C MET A 185 1.94 6.10 1.70
N ASP A 186 2.73 7.15 1.54
CA ASP A 186 2.67 8.04 0.39
C ASP A 186 3.36 7.33 -0.78
N ILE A 187 2.60 6.92 -1.78
CA ILE A 187 3.07 6.16 -2.94
C ILE A 187 3.14 7.07 -4.17
N ALA A 188 4.26 7.02 -4.90
CA ALA A 188 4.46 7.77 -6.12
C ALA A 188 4.93 6.86 -7.26
N ALA A 189 4.87 7.36 -8.50
CA ALA A 189 5.55 6.72 -9.63
C ALA A 189 7.08 6.84 -9.46
N ALA A 190 7.82 5.81 -9.90
CA ALA A 190 9.28 5.77 -9.80
C ALA A 190 9.98 6.89 -10.61
N ASP A 191 9.35 7.38 -11.67
CA ASP A 191 9.84 8.47 -12.52
C ASP A 191 9.63 9.88 -11.93
N HIS A 192 9.02 9.98 -10.74
CA HIS A 192 8.63 11.22 -10.07
C HIS A 192 7.65 12.10 -10.87
N ASN A 193 6.98 11.57 -11.89
CA ASN A 193 5.93 12.32 -12.57
C ASN A 193 4.75 12.55 -11.60
N CYS A 194 4.34 13.81 -11.44
CA CYS A 194 3.32 14.20 -10.46
C CYS A 194 3.61 13.70 -9.03
N TYR A 195 4.86 13.82 -8.58
CA TYR A 195 5.31 13.27 -7.30
C TYR A 195 4.57 13.87 -6.09
N LEU A 196 3.75 13.05 -5.41
CA LEU A 196 2.97 13.43 -4.23
C LEU A 196 2.13 14.70 -4.45
N GLU A 197 1.60 14.85 -5.67
CA GLU A 197 0.75 15.94 -6.08
C GLU A 197 -0.61 15.44 -6.55
N THR A 198 -1.61 16.34 -6.58
CA THR A 198 -2.97 15.96 -6.97
C THR A 198 -3.06 15.41 -8.39
N CYS A 199 -2.16 15.82 -9.30
CA CYS A 199 -2.13 15.29 -10.66
C CYS A 199 -1.71 13.80 -10.73
N PHE A 200 -1.16 13.23 -9.66
CA PHE A 200 -0.84 11.79 -9.58
C PHE A 200 -2.08 10.93 -9.83
N GLY A 201 -3.24 11.36 -9.31
CA GLY A 201 -4.51 10.66 -9.50
C GLY A 201 -4.99 10.61 -10.95
N GLU A 202 -4.42 11.42 -11.84
CA GLU A 202 -4.70 11.40 -13.27
C GLU A 202 -3.75 10.52 -14.08
N THR A 203 -2.61 10.13 -13.50
CA THR A 203 -1.65 9.21 -14.11
C THR A 203 -2.21 7.79 -14.19
N ALA A 204 -1.64 6.96 -15.06
CA ALA A 204 -2.02 5.54 -15.14
C ALA A 204 -1.78 4.81 -13.81
N ALA A 205 -0.63 5.06 -13.17
CA ALA A 205 -0.26 4.48 -11.88
C ALA A 205 -1.22 4.89 -10.75
N GLY A 206 -1.55 6.17 -10.63
CA GLY A 206 -2.50 6.65 -9.61
C GLY A 206 -3.91 6.11 -9.82
N LYS A 207 -4.39 6.03 -11.06
CA LYS A 207 -5.68 5.41 -11.41
C LYS A 207 -5.71 3.92 -11.09
N TRP A 208 -4.61 3.22 -11.36
CA TRP A 208 -4.47 1.80 -11.02
C TRP A 208 -4.53 1.59 -9.50
N LEU A 209 -3.77 2.37 -8.73
CA LEU A 209 -3.79 2.29 -7.26
C LEU A 209 -5.20 2.58 -6.69
N ALA A 210 -5.86 3.64 -7.13
CA ALA A 210 -7.22 3.98 -6.68
C ALA A 210 -8.25 2.86 -6.96
N LYS A 211 -7.99 2.05 -7.99
CA LYS A 211 -8.82 0.89 -8.35
C LYS A 211 -8.44 -0.36 -7.54
N HIS A 212 -7.16 -0.66 -7.38
CA HIS A 212 -6.67 -1.98 -6.95
C HIS A 212 -6.09 -2.04 -5.53
N ALA A 213 -5.72 -0.91 -4.91
CA ALA A 213 -5.05 -0.90 -3.60
C ALA A 213 -5.83 -1.68 -2.51
N HIS A 214 -7.16 -1.66 -2.57
CA HIS A 214 -8.03 -2.35 -1.61
C HIS A 214 -7.86 -3.87 -1.60
N GLU A 215 -7.45 -4.47 -2.72
CA GLU A 215 -7.19 -5.92 -2.85
C GLU A 215 -6.01 -6.37 -1.98
N TYR A 216 -5.15 -5.42 -1.61
CA TYR A 216 -3.96 -5.60 -0.77
C TYR A 216 -4.13 -4.95 0.61
N GLY A 217 -5.35 -4.57 1.00
CA GLY A 217 -5.64 -4.01 2.33
C GLY A 217 -5.39 -2.51 2.47
N PHE A 218 -5.10 -1.81 1.38
CA PHE A 218 -4.88 -0.36 1.37
C PHE A 218 -6.10 0.40 0.85
N ILE A 219 -6.45 1.49 1.52
CA ILE A 219 -7.46 2.43 1.04
C ILE A 219 -6.82 3.74 0.61
N LEU A 220 -7.36 4.36 -0.44
CA LEU A 220 -7.12 5.77 -0.71
C LEU A 220 -7.76 6.57 0.43
N ARG A 221 -6.92 7.06 1.34
CA ARG A 221 -7.38 7.58 2.65
C ARG A 221 -8.15 8.88 2.54
N TYR A 222 -7.76 9.73 1.58
CA TYR A 222 -8.33 11.05 1.34
C TYR A 222 -8.81 11.18 -0.12
N PRO A 223 -9.97 10.60 -0.47
CA PRO A 223 -10.50 10.65 -1.83
C PRO A 223 -11.15 12.00 -2.15
N LYS A 224 -11.18 12.33 -3.45
CA LYS A 224 -11.82 13.55 -3.99
C LYS A 224 -13.31 13.61 -3.62
N GLY A 225 -13.78 14.78 -3.18
CA GLY A 225 -15.18 15.01 -2.81
C GLY A 225 -15.56 14.56 -1.40
N LYS A 226 -14.61 14.05 -0.60
CA LYS A 226 -14.81 13.64 0.80
C LYS A 226 -14.07 14.55 1.78
N GLU A 227 -13.62 15.72 1.35
CA GLU A 227 -12.79 16.64 2.15
C GLU A 227 -13.50 17.13 3.41
N ARG A 228 -14.84 17.32 3.34
CA ARG A 228 -15.65 17.69 4.51
C ARG A 228 -15.75 16.58 5.56
N ILE A 229 -15.54 15.33 5.15
CA ILE A 229 -15.64 14.15 6.02
C ILE A 229 -14.27 13.86 6.63
N THR A 230 -13.22 13.82 5.81
CA THR A 230 -11.87 13.47 6.26
C THR A 230 -11.14 14.65 6.92
N GLY A 231 -11.50 15.87 6.54
CA GLY A 231 -10.80 17.10 6.93
C GLY A 231 -9.51 17.37 6.15
N TYR A 232 -9.18 16.55 5.15
CA TYR A 232 -8.01 16.70 4.28
C TYR A 232 -8.43 16.92 2.83
N GLN A 233 -7.58 17.60 2.06
CA GLN A 233 -7.76 17.71 0.62
C GLN A 233 -7.62 16.35 -0.08
N TYR A 234 -7.92 16.30 -1.37
CA TYR A 234 -7.68 15.09 -2.17
C TYR A 234 -6.18 14.78 -2.27
N GLU A 235 -5.78 13.61 -1.77
CA GLU A 235 -4.39 13.13 -1.78
C GLU A 235 -4.31 11.76 -2.47
N PRO A 236 -4.25 11.71 -3.82
CA PRO A 236 -4.20 10.45 -4.58
C PRO A 236 -3.01 9.55 -4.28
N TRP A 237 -2.00 10.05 -3.58
CA TRP A 237 -0.80 9.32 -3.19
C TRP A 237 -0.89 8.68 -1.81
N HIS A 238 -1.84 9.08 -0.95
CA HIS A 238 -1.86 8.71 0.47
C HIS A 238 -2.71 7.46 0.72
N PHE A 239 -2.03 6.33 0.95
CA PHE A 239 -2.68 5.03 1.14
C PHE A 239 -2.52 4.53 2.58
N ARG A 240 -3.65 4.17 3.20
CA ARG A 240 -3.74 3.67 4.57
C ARG A 240 -4.06 2.18 4.57
N TYR A 241 -3.27 1.38 5.27
CA TYR A 241 -3.56 -0.03 5.52
C TYR A 241 -4.62 -0.21 6.60
N VAL A 242 -5.65 -1.01 6.30
CA VAL A 242 -6.72 -1.42 7.21
C VAL A 242 -7.00 -2.93 7.15
N GLY A 243 -6.13 -3.68 6.46
CA GLY A 243 -6.35 -5.09 6.17
C GLY A 243 -7.30 -5.32 4.99
N ARG A 244 -7.13 -6.45 4.30
CA ARG A 244 -7.85 -6.78 3.05
C ARG A 244 -9.37 -6.79 3.22
N GLU A 245 -9.87 -7.37 4.31
CA GLU A 245 -11.32 -7.50 4.54
C GLU A 245 -12.00 -6.12 4.68
N LEU A 246 -11.47 -5.24 5.54
CA LEU A 246 -12.04 -3.91 5.71
C LEU A 246 -11.83 -3.03 4.47
N ALA A 247 -10.67 -3.09 3.83
CA ALA A 247 -10.42 -2.30 2.62
C ALA A 247 -11.41 -2.67 1.50
N ALA A 248 -11.67 -3.96 1.30
CA ALA A 248 -12.68 -4.44 0.35
C ALA A 248 -14.10 -3.99 0.72
N ALA A 249 -14.47 -4.12 2.01
CA ALA A 249 -15.78 -3.68 2.49
C ALA A 249 -15.98 -2.16 2.30
N LEU A 250 -14.98 -1.34 2.62
CA LEU A 250 -15.02 0.12 2.42
C LEU A 250 -15.15 0.48 0.94
N LYS A 251 -14.40 -0.21 0.07
CA LYS A 251 -14.49 -0.02 -1.39
C LYS A 251 -15.90 -0.33 -1.90
N GLN A 252 -16.48 -1.47 -1.48
CA GLN A 252 -17.82 -1.90 -1.87
C GLN A 252 -18.91 -0.95 -1.35
N ALA A 253 -18.75 -0.44 -0.12
CA ALA A 253 -19.68 0.49 0.50
C ALA A 253 -19.52 1.94 0.02
N ASN A 254 -18.46 2.26 -0.73
CA ASN A 254 -18.08 3.63 -1.09
C ASN A 254 -17.95 4.57 0.12
N MET A 255 -17.38 4.05 1.20
CA MET A 255 -17.18 4.74 2.47
C MET A 255 -15.72 5.12 2.69
N THR A 256 -15.48 6.28 3.32
CA THR A 256 -14.16 6.57 3.89
C THR A 256 -14.00 5.84 5.22
N PHE A 257 -12.76 5.73 5.68
CA PHE A 257 -12.49 5.18 7.01
C PHE A 257 -13.14 6.02 8.13
N ASP A 258 -13.18 7.35 8.00
CA ASP A 258 -13.85 8.23 8.97
C ASP A 258 -15.36 7.97 9.04
N GLN A 259 -16.02 7.63 7.93
CA GLN A 259 -17.45 7.28 7.95
C GLN A 259 -17.70 5.92 8.62
N ALA A 260 -16.79 4.96 8.45
CA ALA A 260 -16.93 3.62 9.00
C ALA A 260 -16.51 3.53 10.47
N SER A 261 -15.53 4.34 10.91
CA SER A 261 -14.94 4.23 12.25
C SER A 261 -15.98 4.28 13.39
N PRO A 262 -16.97 5.17 13.42
CA PRO A 262 -18.02 5.15 14.45
C PRO A 262 -18.79 3.83 14.47
N ILE A 263 -19.11 3.27 13.30
CA ILE A 263 -19.80 1.97 13.18
C ILE A 263 -18.93 0.84 13.71
N LEU A 264 -17.63 0.84 13.37
CA LEU A 264 -16.67 -0.16 13.85
C LEU A 264 -16.51 -0.11 15.37
N LEU A 265 -16.61 1.08 15.97
CA LEU A 265 -16.57 1.30 17.43
C LEU A 265 -17.91 1.03 18.12
N GLY A 266 -18.98 0.72 17.36
CA GLY A 266 -20.32 0.53 17.91
C GLY A 266 -20.97 1.83 18.40
N GLU A 267 -20.50 2.99 17.93
CA GLU A 267 -21.09 4.28 18.25
C GLU A 267 -22.46 4.43 17.57
N PRO A 268 -23.45 5.06 18.22
CA PRO A 268 -24.76 5.29 17.62
C PRO A 268 -24.62 6.13 16.34
N SER A 269 -25.25 5.70 15.24
CA SER A 269 -25.21 6.45 13.98
C SER A 269 -25.80 7.85 14.19
N ALA A 270 -25.09 8.87 13.73
CA ALA A 270 -25.52 10.27 13.80
C ALA A 270 -26.77 10.58 12.94
N GLU A 271 -27.41 9.56 12.38
CA GLU A 271 -28.52 9.66 11.44
C GLU A 271 -29.90 9.64 12.12
N LYS A 272 -29.95 9.63 13.45
CA LYS A 272 -31.22 9.75 14.23
C LYS A 272 -31.58 11.17 14.68
N SER A 273 -30.94 12.21 14.15
CA SER A 273 -31.28 13.60 14.46
C SER A 273 -31.56 14.42 13.20
N ARG A 274 -32.65 14.10 12.51
CA ARG A 274 -33.38 15.02 11.63
C ARG A 274 -34.87 14.79 11.74
#